data_AF-A0A9Q4D2K7-F1
#
_entry.id   AF-A0A9Q4D2K7-F1
#
_cell.length_a   1.000
_cell.length_b   1.000
_cell.length_c   1.000
_cell.angle_alpha   90.00
_cell.angle_beta   90.00
_cell.angle_gamma   90.00
#
_symmetry.space_group_name_H-M   'P 1'
#
loop_
_entity.id
_entity.type
_entity.pdbx_description
1 polymer ?
#
loop_
_entity_poly.entity_id
_entity_poly.type
_entity_poly.pdbx_seq_one_letter_code
_entity_poly.pdbx_strand_id
1 'polypeptide(L)'
;MSAAPTITEIDGVEVHWRALPGRLRADLVFRAGAVDEAFHTLGTGHLVEHLAFAEVEDLDPDVNGSSGMLTTTFQVEGTPEKVAHQLRSLCRAISGLADGSLPAARIEHEKRILAAEGDVSALGEPAVAEALTVRYGLRGPGLAGVSSRFIEKLSDDEVRSFAREYFTRGNAMLVLSGEPPVGLELPLPEGARRSVPEFEPVPLVLPGEYTTGGEDLVLSFQVPGMTAGVDPVARLVLTTLRRR
;
A
#
# COMPACT_ATOMS: atom_id res chain seq x y z
N MET A 1 -20.14 -18.67 12.77
CA MET A 1 -19.56 -18.47 11.42
C MET A 1 -20.18 -17.19 10.88
N SER A 2 -19.37 -16.19 10.56
CA SER A 2 -19.88 -14.91 10.05
C SER A 2 -20.33 -15.09 8.60
N ALA A 3 -21.46 -14.49 8.21
CA ALA A 3 -21.92 -14.52 6.82
C ALA A 3 -20.90 -13.86 5.89
N ALA A 4 -20.76 -14.41 4.67
CA ALA A 4 -19.91 -13.85 3.62
C ALA A 4 -20.36 -12.42 3.26
N PRO A 5 -19.44 -11.53 2.83
CA PRO A 5 -19.81 -10.22 2.35
C PRO A 5 -20.62 -10.31 1.06
N THR A 6 -21.46 -9.30 0.81
CA THR A 6 -22.07 -9.08 -0.51
C THR A 6 -21.01 -8.50 -1.44
N ILE A 7 -20.94 -9.00 -2.68
CA ILE A 7 -20.02 -8.53 -3.71
C ILE A 7 -20.82 -7.84 -4.82
N THR A 8 -20.45 -6.61 -5.14
CA THR A 8 -21.04 -5.77 -6.18
C THR A 8 -19.94 -5.07 -6.99
N GLU A 9 -20.31 -4.28 -7.99
CA GLU A 9 -19.38 -3.46 -8.77
C GLU A 9 -19.91 -2.02 -8.88
N ILE A 10 -19.02 -1.04 -8.78
CA ILE A 10 -19.31 0.39 -8.99
C ILE A 10 -18.22 0.96 -9.90
N ASP A 11 -18.59 1.50 -11.06
CA ASP A 11 -17.67 2.10 -12.04
C ASP A 11 -16.47 1.21 -12.43
N GLY A 12 -16.68 -0.11 -12.46
CA GLY A 12 -15.62 -1.10 -12.75
C GLY A 12 -14.70 -1.44 -11.57
N VAL A 13 -14.99 -0.93 -10.37
CA VAL A 13 -14.32 -1.30 -9.12
C VAL A 13 -15.13 -2.38 -8.41
N GLU A 14 -14.47 -3.47 -8.00
CA GLU A 14 -15.08 -4.52 -7.20
C GLU A 14 -15.34 -4.02 -5.77
N VAL A 15 -16.57 -4.20 -5.27
CA VAL A 15 -17.01 -3.70 -3.97
C VAL A 15 -17.48 -4.84 -3.08
N HIS A 16 -16.84 -5.01 -1.93
CA HIS A 16 -17.22 -5.98 -0.90
C HIS A 16 -17.84 -5.25 0.27
N TRP A 17 -19.03 -5.67 0.70
CA TRP A 17 -19.67 -4.98 1.79
C TRP A 17 -20.51 -5.86 2.70
N ARG A 18 -20.71 -5.39 3.93
CA ARG A 18 -21.61 -6.00 4.89
C ARG A 18 -22.20 -4.93 5.79
N ALA A 19 -23.51 -4.95 5.99
CA ALA A 19 -24.19 -4.07 6.94
C ALA A 19 -23.75 -4.37 8.38
N LEU A 20 -22.88 -3.52 8.93
CA LEU A 20 -22.46 -3.55 10.32
C LEU A 20 -23.02 -2.33 11.08
N PRO A 21 -23.32 -2.45 12.38
CA PRO A 21 -23.70 -1.30 13.19
C PRO A 21 -22.56 -0.26 13.27
N GLY A 22 -22.92 1.02 13.28
CA GLY A 22 -21.98 2.12 13.47
C GLY A 22 -21.90 3.05 12.26
N ARG A 23 -20.84 3.87 12.23
CA ARG A 23 -20.52 4.75 11.10
C ARG A 23 -20.06 3.91 9.91
N LEU A 24 -20.33 4.39 8.70
CA LEU A 24 -19.87 3.72 7.49
C LEU A 24 -18.35 3.87 7.41
N ARG A 25 -17.63 2.75 7.33
CA ARG A 25 -16.21 2.67 7.02
C ARG A 25 -16.02 2.21 5.60
N ALA A 26 -15.07 2.82 4.92
CA ALA A 26 -14.66 2.50 3.58
C ALA A 26 -13.14 2.35 3.50
N ASP A 27 -12.68 1.23 2.95
CA ASP A 27 -11.28 1.02 2.59
C ASP A 27 -11.19 0.88 1.07
N LEU A 28 -10.66 1.90 0.40
CA LEU A 28 -10.32 1.82 -1.02
C LEU A 28 -8.88 1.32 -1.14
N VAL A 29 -8.73 0.08 -1.57
CA VAL A 29 -7.45 -0.64 -1.62
C VAL A 29 -7.01 -0.77 -3.06
N PHE A 30 -5.79 -0.32 -3.35
CA PHE A 30 -5.11 -0.63 -4.60
C PHE A 30 -4.09 -1.73 -4.34
N ARG A 31 -3.99 -2.72 -5.23
CA ARG A 31 -2.71 -3.45 -5.33
C ARG A 31 -1.74 -2.37 -5.79
N ALA A 32 -0.76 -1.98 -4.98
CA ALA A 32 -0.32 -0.60 -4.73
C ALA A 32 0.88 -0.63 -3.78
N GLY A 33 2.00 -1.29 -4.07
CA GLY A 33 3.03 -1.48 -3.05
C GLY A 33 4.42 -1.00 -3.42
N ALA A 34 5.29 -0.86 -2.42
CA ALA A 34 6.72 -0.61 -2.67
C ALA A 34 7.38 -1.75 -3.48
N VAL A 35 6.83 -2.97 -3.48
CA VAL A 35 7.34 -4.04 -4.34
C VAL A 35 7.19 -3.75 -5.84
N ASP A 36 6.37 -2.78 -6.20
CA ASP A 36 6.06 -2.37 -7.57
C ASP A 36 6.88 -1.17 -8.03
N GLU A 37 7.75 -0.67 -7.13
CA GLU A 37 8.64 0.46 -7.35
C GLU A 37 10.07 -0.02 -7.65
N ALA A 38 10.90 0.88 -8.16
CA ALA A 38 12.33 0.68 -8.29
C ALA A 38 13.09 1.42 -7.18
N PHE A 39 14.35 1.04 -6.94
CA PHE A 39 15.21 1.71 -5.96
C PHE A 39 15.27 3.24 -6.14
N HIS A 40 15.35 3.73 -7.38
CA HIS A 40 15.42 5.16 -7.67
C HIS A 40 14.05 5.87 -7.66
N THR A 41 12.95 5.10 -7.68
CA THR A 41 11.58 5.64 -7.62
C THR A 41 10.89 5.31 -6.30
N LEU A 42 11.64 4.87 -5.28
CA LEU A 42 11.07 4.44 -4.02
C LEU A 42 10.38 5.62 -3.32
N GLY A 43 9.15 5.40 -2.86
CA GLY A 43 8.27 6.41 -2.27
C GLY A 43 7.23 6.97 -3.24
N THR A 44 7.16 6.47 -4.49
CA THR A 44 6.19 6.99 -5.47
C THR A 44 4.75 6.73 -5.03
N GLY A 45 4.43 5.54 -4.50
CA GLY A 45 3.09 5.22 -3.99
C GLY A 45 2.68 6.11 -2.82
N HIS A 46 3.62 6.40 -1.91
CA HIS A 46 3.37 7.32 -0.79
C HIS A 46 3.14 8.75 -1.27
N LEU A 47 3.87 9.21 -2.29
CA LEU A 47 3.60 10.50 -2.92
C LEU A 47 2.23 10.53 -3.61
N VAL A 48 1.80 9.45 -4.28
CA VAL A 48 0.44 9.38 -4.85
C VAL A 48 -0.63 9.44 -3.75
N GLU A 49 -0.39 8.80 -2.60
CA GLU A 49 -1.27 8.87 -1.43
C GLU A 49 -1.44 10.32 -0.93
N HIS A 50 -0.34 11.05 -0.75
CA HIS A 50 -0.37 12.47 -0.37
C HIS A 50 -1.12 13.32 -1.41
N LEU A 51 -0.84 13.10 -2.69
CA LEU A 51 -1.49 13.84 -3.78
C LEU A 51 -2.99 13.56 -3.86
N ALA A 52 -3.45 12.38 -3.44
CA ALA A 52 -4.87 12.08 -3.38
C ALA A 52 -5.57 12.81 -2.22
N PHE A 53 -4.92 12.94 -1.06
CA PHE A 53 -5.45 13.66 0.10
C PHE A 53 -5.33 15.17 0.02
N ALA A 54 -4.63 15.70 -0.97
CA ALA A 54 -4.33 17.11 -1.14
C ALA A 54 -5.51 18.11 -0.99
N GLU A 55 -6.73 17.68 -1.31
CA GLU A 55 -7.97 18.47 -1.20
C GLU A 55 -8.88 18.02 -0.03
N VAL A 56 -8.50 16.96 0.69
CA VAL A 56 -9.18 16.54 1.92
C VAL A 56 -8.76 17.50 3.03
N GLU A 57 -9.71 18.00 3.81
CA GLU A 57 -9.43 18.92 4.91
C GLU A 57 -8.35 18.30 5.83
N ASP A 58 -7.19 18.98 5.92
CA ASP A 58 -5.90 18.52 6.49
C ASP A 58 -5.92 17.98 7.94
N LEU A 59 -7.09 17.82 8.56
CA LEU A 59 -7.28 17.44 9.96
C LEU A 59 -8.49 16.55 10.20
N ASP A 60 -9.12 15.97 9.17
CA ASP A 60 -10.25 15.07 9.36
C ASP A 60 -9.79 13.72 9.97
N PRO A 61 -10.04 13.44 11.26
CA PRO A 61 -9.56 12.23 11.91
C PRO A 61 -10.22 10.95 11.37
N ASP A 62 -11.25 11.11 10.53
CA ASP A 62 -11.95 10.01 9.90
C ASP A 62 -11.41 9.65 8.53
N VAL A 63 -10.33 10.30 8.10
CA VAL A 63 -9.66 10.01 6.84
C VAL A 63 -8.21 9.65 7.13
N ASN A 64 -7.75 8.54 6.56
CA ASN A 64 -6.37 8.10 6.71
C ASN A 64 -5.89 7.41 5.44
N GLY A 65 -4.57 7.39 5.24
CA GLY A 65 -3.90 6.63 4.21
C GLY A 65 -2.87 5.67 4.78
N SER A 66 -2.51 4.67 3.99
CA SER A 66 -1.36 3.84 4.27
C SER A 66 -0.82 3.20 3.00
N SER A 67 0.47 3.40 2.73
CA SER A 67 1.20 2.70 1.68
C SER A 67 2.05 1.58 2.27
N GLY A 68 1.76 0.35 1.87
CA GLY A 68 2.37 -0.88 2.35
C GLY A 68 3.34 -1.54 1.36
N MET A 69 3.82 -2.74 1.70
CA MET A 69 4.64 -3.55 0.78
C MET A 69 3.88 -3.94 -0.48
N LEU A 70 2.59 -4.28 -0.38
CA LEU A 70 1.81 -4.86 -1.48
C LEU A 70 0.64 -3.97 -1.92
N THR A 71 0.16 -3.11 -1.03
CA THR A 71 -1.10 -2.38 -1.19
C THR A 71 -1.01 -0.98 -0.62
N THR A 72 -1.70 -0.04 -1.26
CA THR A 72 -1.96 1.31 -0.75
C THR A 72 -3.44 1.36 -0.46
N THR A 73 -3.79 1.78 0.75
CA THR A 73 -5.18 1.84 1.22
C THR A 73 -5.52 3.25 1.63
N PHE A 74 -6.69 3.72 1.18
CA PHE A 74 -7.32 4.95 1.63
C PHE A 74 -8.52 4.57 2.50
N GLN A 75 -8.52 5.01 3.76
CA GLN A 75 -9.58 4.75 4.72
C GLN A 75 -10.42 6.00 4.96
N VAL A 76 -11.74 5.84 4.95
CA VAL A 76 -12.71 6.91 5.24
C VAL A 76 -13.80 6.38 6.17
N GLU A 77 -14.12 7.12 7.23
CA GLU A 77 -15.22 6.80 8.14
C GLU A 77 -16.24 7.96 8.28
N GLY A 78 -17.53 7.69 8.26
CA GLY A 78 -18.50 8.77 8.37
C GLY A 78 -19.95 8.41 8.12
N THR A 79 -20.72 9.44 7.80
CA THR A 79 -22.03 9.26 7.17
C THR A 79 -21.83 8.77 5.73
N PRO A 80 -22.82 8.08 5.14
CA PRO A 80 -22.77 7.66 3.73
C PRO A 80 -22.39 8.79 2.77
N GLU A 81 -22.88 10.00 3.02
CA GLU A 81 -22.63 11.18 2.18
C GLU A 81 -21.17 11.65 2.30
N LYS A 82 -20.62 11.69 3.53
CA LYS A 82 -19.20 12.01 3.75
C LYS A 82 -18.30 11.00 3.05
N VAL A 83 -18.56 9.70 3.23
CA VAL A 83 -17.80 8.63 2.58
C VAL A 83 -17.85 8.75 1.07
N ALA A 84 -19.04 8.95 0.49
CA ALA A 84 -19.20 9.10 -0.95
C ALA A 84 -18.54 10.36 -1.51
N HIS A 85 -18.53 11.45 -0.75
CA HIS A 85 -17.83 12.67 -1.13
C HIS A 85 -16.31 12.45 -1.14
N GLN A 86 -15.74 11.95 -0.04
CA GLN A 86 -14.29 11.78 0.08
C GLN A 86 -13.74 10.76 -0.92
N LEU A 87 -14.40 9.61 -1.09
CA LEU A 87 -13.98 8.62 -2.11
C LEU A 87 -13.97 9.22 -3.51
N ARG A 88 -14.95 10.06 -3.86
CA ARG A 88 -15.02 10.71 -5.16
C ARG A 88 -13.92 11.75 -5.34
N SER A 89 -13.63 12.54 -4.31
CA SER A 89 -12.53 13.51 -4.30
C SER A 89 -11.19 12.81 -4.49
N LEU A 90 -10.92 11.73 -3.74
CA LEU A 90 -9.73 10.89 -3.87
C LEU A 90 -9.57 10.35 -5.29
N CYS A 91 -10.63 9.75 -5.84
CA CYS A 91 -10.59 9.19 -7.20
C CYS A 91 -10.34 10.26 -8.27
N ARG A 92 -10.90 11.47 -8.10
CA ARG A 92 -10.66 12.60 -9.01
C ARG A 92 -9.23 13.11 -8.94
N ALA A 93 -8.65 13.22 -7.75
CA ALA A 93 -7.25 13.61 -7.59
C ALA A 93 -6.31 12.59 -8.25
N ILE A 94 -6.55 11.29 -8.05
CA ILE A 94 -5.81 10.21 -8.72
C ILE A 94 -5.95 10.30 -10.24
N SER A 95 -7.17 10.51 -10.75
CA SER A 95 -7.41 10.66 -12.19
C SER A 95 -6.71 11.88 -12.78
N GLY A 96 -6.77 13.02 -12.09
CA GLY A 96 -6.09 14.24 -12.52
C GLY A 96 -4.56 14.11 -12.50
N LEU A 97 -4.01 13.35 -11.55
CA LEU A 97 -2.60 13.01 -11.56
C LEU A 97 -2.26 12.18 -12.80
N ALA A 98 -3.00 11.10 -13.03
CA ALA A 98 -2.78 10.16 -14.12
C ALA A 98 -2.88 10.80 -15.52
N ASP A 99 -3.85 11.70 -15.75
CA ASP A 99 -4.13 12.31 -17.05
C ASP A 99 -3.33 13.59 -17.34
N GLY A 100 -2.59 14.12 -16.37
CA GLY A 100 -1.80 15.34 -16.56
C GLY A 100 -2.45 16.62 -16.06
N SER A 101 -3.73 16.61 -15.69
CA SER A 101 -4.48 17.81 -15.30
C SER A 101 -4.16 18.31 -13.89
N LEU A 102 -3.59 17.46 -13.02
CA LEU A 102 -3.08 17.90 -11.71
C LEU A 102 -1.86 18.82 -11.91
N PRO A 103 -1.86 20.06 -11.35
CA PRO A 103 -0.77 21.00 -11.52
C PRO A 103 0.58 20.47 -11.02
N ALA A 104 1.64 20.63 -11.80
CA ALA A 104 3.02 20.26 -11.42
C ALA A 104 3.46 20.92 -10.09
N ALA A 105 3.03 22.16 -9.86
CA ALA A 105 3.30 22.87 -8.61
C ALA A 105 2.75 22.13 -7.36
N ARG A 106 1.68 21.33 -7.51
CA ARG A 106 1.16 20.50 -6.41
C ARG A 106 2.07 19.31 -6.15
N ILE A 107 2.54 18.64 -7.20
CA ILE A 107 3.49 17.52 -7.09
C ILE A 107 4.76 17.98 -6.35
N GLU A 108 5.32 19.13 -6.75
CA GLU A 108 6.49 19.73 -6.11
C GLU A 108 6.24 20.23 -4.68
N HIS A 109 4.99 20.53 -4.33
CA HIS A 109 4.63 20.88 -2.97
C HIS A 109 4.63 19.64 -2.07
N GLU A 110 3.96 18.56 -2.48
CA GLU A 110 3.90 17.32 -1.71
C GLU A 110 5.26 16.65 -1.56
N LYS A 111 6.10 16.66 -2.59
CA LYS A 111 7.50 16.18 -2.49
C LYS A 111 8.25 16.84 -1.33
N ARG A 112 8.06 18.15 -1.14
CA ARG A 112 8.70 18.90 -0.05
C ARG A 112 8.10 18.61 1.32
N ILE A 113 6.78 18.37 1.39
CA ILE A 113 6.12 17.94 2.64
C ILE A 113 6.69 16.59 3.06
N LEU A 114 6.69 15.61 2.15
CA LEU A 114 7.22 14.27 2.39
C LEU A 114 8.71 14.26 2.77
N ALA A 115 9.52 15.10 2.13
CA ALA A 115 10.92 15.23 2.49
C ALA A 115 11.11 15.77 3.93
N ALA A 116 10.21 16.65 4.38
CA ALA A 116 10.24 17.22 5.73
C ALA A 116 9.71 16.26 6.81
N GLU A 117 8.83 15.32 6.46
CA GLU A 117 8.35 14.26 7.37
C GLU A 117 9.46 13.28 7.78
N GLY A 118 10.56 13.26 7.03
CA GLY A 118 11.77 12.50 7.35
C GLY A 118 11.83 11.13 6.68
N ASP A 119 12.95 10.43 6.87
CA ASP A 119 13.15 9.07 6.34
C ASP A 119 12.09 8.12 6.91
N VAL A 120 11.02 7.90 6.16
CA VAL A 120 10.12 6.78 6.42
C VAL A 120 10.88 5.53 5.96
N SER A 121 11.69 4.97 6.87
CA SER A 121 12.30 3.64 6.69
C SER A 121 11.21 2.67 6.27
N ALA A 122 11.40 2.06 5.11
CA ALA A 122 10.35 1.39 4.37
C ALA A 122 9.81 0.17 5.14
N LEU A 123 8.54 0.25 5.53
CA LEU A 123 7.70 -0.94 5.64
C LEU A 123 8.17 -1.97 6.68
N GLY A 124 7.90 -1.67 7.94
CA GLY A 124 7.95 -2.63 9.04
C GLY A 124 9.10 -2.41 10.00
N GLU A 125 9.43 -3.46 10.75
CA GLU A 125 10.48 -3.44 11.76
C GLU A 125 11.88 -3.45 11.07
N PRO A 126 12.85 -2.62 11.51
CA PRO A 126 14.14 -2.45 10.84
C PRO A 126 14.94 -3.75 10.59
N ALA A 127 14.98 -4.66 11.56
CA ALA A 127 15.73 -5.90 11.45
C ALA A 127 15.06 -6.87 10.43
N VAL A 128 13.73 -6.89 10.36
CA VAL A 128 12.95 -7.60 9.33
C VAL A 128 13.21 -6.99 7.96
N ALA A 129 13.19 -5.66 7.85
CA ALA A 129 13.44 -4.94 6.61
C ALA A 129 14.84 -5.24 6.05
N GLU A 130 15.86 -5.23 6.90
CA GLU A 130 17.24 -5.61 6.53
C GLU A 130 17.33 -7.07 6.05
N ALA A 131 16.66 -8.00 6.73
CA ALA A 131 16.64 -9.40 6.31
C ALA A 131 15.99 -9.60 4.93
N LEU A 132 14.99 -8.79 4.58
CA LEU A 132 14.40 -8.76 3.24
C LEU A 132 15.38 -8.19 2.22
N THR A 133 16.10 -7.11 2.54
CA THR A 133 17.13 -6.52 1.67
C THR A 133 18.24 -7.51 1.37
N VAL A 134 18.74 -8.22 2.38
CA VAL A 134 19.78 -9.25 2.19
C VAL A 134 19.28 -10.39 1.33
N ARG A 135 18.01 -10.81 1.51
CA ARG A 135 17.45 -11.93 0.75
C ARG A 135 17.08 -11.59 -0.69
N TYR A 136 16.55 -10.40 -0.96
CA TYR A 136 15.98 -10.07 -2.26
C TYR A 136 16.78 -9.01 -3.03
N GLY A 137 17.80 -8.40 -2.40
CA GLY A 137 18.53 -7.25 -2.94
C GLY A 137 17.66 -6.00 -2.99
N LEU A 138 18.14 -4.95 -3.65
CA LEU A 138 17.45 -3.65 -3.76
C LEU A 138 16.30 -3.67 -4.79
N ARG A 139 15.40 -4.64 -4.69
CA ARG A 139 14.24 -4.85 -5.55
C ARG A 139 13.11 -5.54 -4.80
N GLY A 140 11.87 -5.26 -5.20
CA GLY A 140 10.70 -5.94 -4.65
C GLY A 140 10.68 -5.87 -3.10
N PRO A 141 10.53 -7.01 -2.40
CA PRO A 141 10.52 -7.04 -0.94
C PRO A 141 11.78 -6.46 -0.28
N GLY A 142 12.94 -6.54 -0.95
CA GLY A 142 14.18 -6.02 -0.39
C GLY A 142 14.33 -4.50 -0.49
N LEU A 143 13.31 -3.79 -0.99
CA LEU A 143 13.21 -2.34 -0.83
C LEU A 143 12.74 -1.93 0.58
N ALA A 144 12.27 -2.86 1.42
CA ALA A 144 11.89 -2.56 2.80
C ALA A 144 13.06 -1.94 3.61
N GLY A 145 14.29 -2.40 3.44
CA GLY A 145 15.43 -1.79 4.16
C GLY A 145 15.94 -0.48 3.56
N VAL A 146 15.24 0.12 2.59
CA VAL A 146 15.71 1.30 1.85
C VAL A 146 14.86 2.51 2.22
N SER A 147 15.52 3.64 2.47
CA SER A 147 14.79 4.91 2.63
C SER A 147 14.37 5.51 1.28
N SER A 148 13.19 6.09 1.23
CA SER A 148 12.62 6.86 0.10
C SER A 148 13.28 8.24 -0.11
N ARG A 149 14.59 8.39 0.18
CA ARG A 149 15.35 9.66 0.01
C ARG A 149 15.36 10.23 -1.41
N PHE A 150 14.84 9.49 -2.38
CA PHE A 150 14.78 9.90 -3.78
C PHE A 150 13.46 10.59 -4.17
N ILE A 151 12.48 10.72 -3.26
CA ILE A 151 11.18 11.35 -3.56
C ILE A 151 11.34 12.76 -4.19
N GLU A 152 12.24 13.60 -3.65
CA GLU A 152 12.49 14.94 -4.20
C GLU A 152 13.05 14.94 -5.64
N LYS A 153 13.63 13.81 -6.08
CA LYS A 153 14.23 13.66 -7.41
C LYS A 153 13.30 12.99 -8.42
N LEU A 154 12.15 12.49 -7.98
CA LEU A 154 11.15 11.93 -8.89
C LEU A 154 10.75 12.98 -9.92
N SER A 155 10.76 12.61 -11.19
CA SER A 155 10.14 13.42 -12.23
C SER A 155 8.62 13.32 -12.17
N ASP A 156 7.92 14.36 -12.63
CA ASP A 156 6.47 14.32 -12.74
C ASP A 156 6.00 13.14 -13.62
N ASP A 157 6.74 12.83 -14.70
CA ASP A 157 6.40 11.73 -15.59
C ASP A 157 6.48 10.36 -14.90
N GLU A 158 7.47 10.13 -14.03
CA GLU A 158 7.56 8.90 -13.22
C GLU A 158 6.35 8.76 -12.31
N VAL A 159 5.97 9.82 -11.60
CA VAL A 159 4.81 9.82 -10.68
C VAL A 159 3.50 9.57 -11.44
N ARG A 160 3.29 10.28 -12.56
CA ARG A 160 2.09 10.12 -13.39
C ARG A 160 2.03 8.74 -14.04
N SER A 161 3.17 8.21 -14.48
CA SER A 161 3.24 6.87 -15.05
C SER A 161 2.86 5.81 -14.02
N PHE A 162 3.37 5.94 -12.79
CA PHE A 162 3.02 5.03 -11.70
C PHE A 162 1.53 5.09 -11.36
N ALA A 163 0.95 6.29 -11.29
CA ALA A 163 -0.49 6.48 -11.07
C ALA A 163 -1.33 5.82 -12.17
N ARG A 164 -1.01 6.05 -13.45
CA ARG A 164 -1.68 5.41 -14.60
C ARG A 164 -1.58 3.89 -14.57
N GLU A 165 -0.45 3.37 -14.09
CA GLU A 165 -0.19 1.94 -14.13
C GLU A 165 -0.88 1.17 -13.01
N TYR A 166 -0.88 1.73 -11.79
CA TYR A 166 -1.27 1.00 -10.58
C TYR A 166 -2.52 1.54 -9.89
N PHE A 167 -2.85 2.84 -10.01
CA PHE A 167 -4.02 3.44 -9.36
C PHE A 167 -5.20 3.51 -10.33
N THR A 168 -5.72 2.34 -10.70
CA THR A 168 -6.77 2.18 -11.73
C THR A 168 -7.96 1.39 -11.20
N ARG A 169 -9.14 1.54 -11.83
CA ARG A 169 -10.36 0.84 -11.40
C ARG A 169 -10.21 -0.68 -11.39
N GLY A 170 -9.54 -1.27 -12.38
CA GLY A 170 -9.34 -2.71 -12.46
C GLY A 170 -8.32 -3.25 -11.44
N ASN A 171 -7.52 -2.36 -10.85
CA ASN A 171 -6.52 -2.69 -9.83
C ASN A 171 -6.93 -2.24 -8.41
N ALA A 172 -8.18 -1.80 -8.26
CA ALA A 172 -8.77 -1.32 -7.01
C ALA A 172 -9.83 -2.30 -6.49
N MET A 173 -10.04 -2.27 -5.18
CA MET A 173 -11.16 -2.91 -4.49
C MET A 173 -11.65 -1.97 -3.40
N LEU A 174 -12.97 -1.83 -3.26
CA LEU A 174 -13.59 -1.08 -2.18
C LEU A 174 -14.19 -2.05 -1.16
N VAL A 175 -13.86 -1.87 0.12
CA VAL A 175 -14.47 -2.62 1.21
C VAL A 175 -15.32 -1.67 2.05
N LEU A 176 -16.56 -2.04 2.35
CA LEU A 176 -17.50 -1.22 3.13
C LEU A 176 -18.06 -1.97 4.34
N SER A 177 -18.19 -1.27 5.46
CA SER A 177 -18.90 -1.76 6.66
C SER A 177 -20.41 -1.50 6.62
N GLY A 178 -20.97 -1.16 5.46
CA GLY A 178 -22.38 -0.87 5.22
C GLY A 178 -22.73 -0.99 3.75
N GLU A 179 -24.00 -0.84 3.40
CA GLU A 179 -24.43 -0.80 1.99
C GLU A 179 -23.74 0.36 1.25
N PRO A 180 -23.36 0.20 -0.04
CA PRO A 180 -22.81 1.30 -0.82
C PRO A 180 -23.74 2.52 -0.82
N PRO A 181 -23.21 3.74 -0.56
CA PRO A 181 -24.00 4.96 -0.63
C PRO A 181 -24.67 5.12 -2.00
N VAL A 182 -25.92 5.57 -2.00
CA VAL A 182 -26.68 5.81 -3.24
C VAL A 182 -25.96 6.86 -4.09
N GLY A 183 -25.71 6.54 -5.36
CA GLY A 183 -25.04 7.46 -6.29
C GLY A 183 -23.54 7.63 -6.03
N LEU A 184 -22.90 6.72 -5.29
CA LEU A 184 -21.45 6.64 -5.21
C LEU A 184 -20.85 6.50 -6.63
N GLU A 185 -19.89 7.37 -6.95
CA GLU A 185 -19.07 7.26 -8.16
C GLU A 185 -17.62 7.14 -7.74
N LEU A 186 -16.87 6.32 -8.48
CA LEU A 186 -15.44 6.08 -8.31
C LEU A 186 -14.74 6.36 -9.64
N PRO A 187 -14.59 7.65 -10.04
CA PRO A 187 -14.05 8.04 -11.35
C PRO A 187 -12.54 7.83 -11.42
N LEU A 188 -12.09 6.58 -11.33
CA LEU A 188 -10.71 6.15 -11.44
C LEU A 188 -10.31 5.93 -12.90
N PRO A 189 -9.01 6.04 -13.22
CA PRO A 189 -8.48 5.70 -14.53
C PRO A 189 -8.79 4.24 -14.90
N GLU A 190 -8.94 3.99 -16.19
CA GLU A 190 -9.01 2.63 -16.71
C GLU A 190 -7.65 1.91 -16.58
N GLY A 191 -7.68 0.63 -16.22
CA GLY A 191 -6.49 -0.19 -16.14
C GLY A 191 -6.83 -1.63 -15.74
N ALA A 192 -5.83 -2.50 -15.80
CA ALA A 192 -5.97 -3.92 -15.54
C ALA A 192 -5.57 -4.29 -14.10
N ARG A 193 -6.18 -5.36 -13.57
CA ARG A 193 -5.75 -5.98 -12.31
C ARG A 193 -4.30 -6.42 -12.39
N ARG A 194 -3.53 -6.17 -11.33
CA ARG A 194 -2.14 -6.61 -11.19
C ARG A 194 -2.03 -7.71 -10.13
N SER A 195 -1.33 -8.78 -10.48
CA SER A 195 -0.89 -9.78 -9.50
C SER A 195 0.35 -9.28 -8.77
N VAL A 196 0.58 -9.79 -7.55
CA VAL A 196 1.87 -9.60 -6.87
C VAL A 196 2.95 -10.28 -7.73
N PRO A 197 4.05 -9.58 -8.08
CA PRO A 197 5.13 -10.21 -8.83
C PRO A 197 5.79 -11.34 -8.03
N GLU A 198 6.33 -12.34 -8.72
CA GLU A 198 7.19 -13.33 -8.08
C GLU A 198 8.60 -12.76 -7.89
N PHE A 199 9.17 -12.95 -6.70
CA PHE A 199 10.49 -12.42 -6.35
C PHE A 199 11.45 -13.56 -6.05
N GLU A 200 12.43 -13.74 -6.93
CA GLU A 200 13.51 -14.69 -6.71
C GLU A 200 14.53 -14.12 -5.69
N PRO A 201 14.86 -14.86 -4.63
CA PRO A 201 15.96 -14.48 -3.74
C PRO A 201 17.26 -14.26 -4.50
N VAL A 202 18.15 -13.40 -3.98
CA VAL A 202 19.53 -13.37 -4.45
C VAL A 202 20.21 -14.73 -4.16
N PRO A 203 21.14 -15.19 -5.01
CA PRO A 203 21.87 -16.42 -4.76
C PRO A 203 22.67 -16.34 -3.45
N LEU A 204 22.22 -17.05 -2.42
CA LEU A 204 22.87 -17.16 -1.13
C LEU A 204 23.20 -18.63 -0.84
N VAL A 205 24.32 -18.86 -0.16
CA VAL A 205 24.59 -20.19 0.44
C VAL A 205 23.70 -20.32 1.67
N LEU A 206 22.83 -21.33 1.67
CA LEU A 206 21.86 -21.56 2.76
C LEU A 206 22.08 -22.96 3.40
N PRO A 207 22.07 -23.07 4.74
CA PRO A 207 22.03 -21.98 5.71
C PRO A 207 23.30 -21.12 5.63
N GLY A 208 23.15 -19.82 5.90
CA GLY A 208 24.25 -18.86 5.87
C GLY A 208 24.03 -17.75 6.89
N GLU A 209 25.07 -16.98 7.15
CA GLU A 209 25.06 -15.82 8.05
C GLU A 209 25.40 -14.55 7.28
N TYR A 210 24.89 -13.43 7.76
CA TYR A 210 25.27 -12.10 7.30
C TYR A 210 25.45 -11.20 8.52
N THR A 211 26.35 -10.23 8.41
CA THR A 211 26.51 -9.21 9.44
C THR A 211 25.48 -8.12 9.22
N THR A 212 24.73 -7.80 10.28
CA THR A 212 23.76 -6.71 10.27
C THR A 212 24.39 -5.42 10.80
N GLY A 213 23.81 -4.28 10.48
CA GLY A 213 24.18 -2.99 11.09
C GLY A 213 23.51 -2.72 12.45
N GLY A 214 22.58 -3.59 12.86
CA GLY A 214 21.75 -3.42 14.07
C GLY A 214 22.18 -4.27 15.26
N GLU A 215 21.49 -4.10 16.39
CA GLU A 215 21.75 -4.86 17.63
C GLU A 215 20.92 -6.15 17.73
N ASP A 216 19.95 -6.35 16.83
CA ASP A 216 19.00 -7.45 16.86
C ASP A 216 19.49 -8.69 16.11
N LEU A 217 19.26 -9.87 16.71
CA LEU A 217 19.45 -11.16 16.05
C LEU A 217 18.23 -11.47 15.18
N VAL A 218 18.43 -11.57 13.86
CA VAL A 218 17.37 -11.90 12.91
C VAL A 218 17.55 -13.32 12.37
N LEU A 219 16.48 -14.11 12.45
CA LEU A 219 16.39 -15.39 11.76
C LEU A 219 15.42 -15.24 10.59
N SER A 220 15.92 -15.46 9.39
CA SER A 220 15.13 -15.33 8.16
C SER A 220 15.08 -16.66 7.44
N PHE A 221 13.90 -17.16 7.11
CA PHE A 221 13.71 -18.41 6.37
C PHE A 221 12.46 -18.33 5.46
N GLN A 222 12.43 -19.10 4.38
CA GLN A 222 11.24 -19.26 3.55
C GLN A 222 10.44 -20.47 4.03
N VAL A 223 9.12 -20.32 4.15
CA VAL A 223 8.19 -21.41 4.46
C VAL A 223 7.27 -21.65 3.25
N PRO A 224 7.15 -22.88 2.74
CA PRO A 224 6.19 -23.19 1.69
C PRO A 224 4.75 -22.94 2.19
N GLY A 225 3.98 -22.15 1.45
CA GLY A 225 2.52 -22.03 1.62
C GLY A 225 2.10 -21.42 2.96
N MET A 226 2.12 -20.09 3.06
CA MET A 226 1.35 -19.42 4.11
C MET A 226 -0.13 -19.39 3.70
N THR A 227 -0.97 -20.05 4.48
CA THR A 227 -2.40 -19.74 4.53
C THR A 227 -2.67 -19.03 5.85
N ALA A 228 -3.62 -18.09 5.88
CA ALA A 228 -3.97 -17.31 7.09
C ALA A 228 -4.37 -18.17 8.32
N GLY A 229 -4.47 -19.49 8.19
CA GLY A 229 -4.80 -20.43 9.26
C GLY A 229 -3.62 -21.14 9.93
N VAL A 230 -2.36 -20.91 9.50
CA VAL A 230 -1.20 -21.58 10.10
C VAL A 230 -0.11 -20.55 10.36
N ASP A 231 0.30 -20.40 11.63
CA ASP A 231 1.52 -19.68 12.01
C ASP A 231 2.67 -20.69 12.18
N PRO A 232 3.44 -20.98 11.12
CA PRO A 232 4.57 -21.88 11.18
C PRO A 232 5.73 -21.31 12.01
N VAL A 233 5.79 -19.99 12.24
CA VAL A 233 6.82 -19.35 13.07
C VAL A 233 6.55 -19.70 14.53
N ALA A 234 5.31 -19.55 15.00
CA ALA A 234 4.91 -20.03 16.32
C ALA A 234 5.19 -21.52 16.49
N ARG A 235 4.90 -22.34 15.47
CA ARG A 235 5.20 -23.78 15.51
C ARG A 235 6.70 -24.06 15.56
N LEU A 236 7.51 -23.40 14.74
CA LEU A 236 8.97 -23.57 14.71
C LEU A 236 9.60 -23.15 16.04
N VAL A 237 9.21 -22.00 16.58
CA VAL A 237 9.65 -21.48 17.87
C VAL A 237 9.25 -22.43 19.00
N LEU A 238 7.99 -22.87 19.06
CA LEU A 238 7.53 -23.82 20.08
C LEU A 238 8.21 -25.19 19.98
N THR A 239 8.49 -25.67 18.77
CA THR A 239 9.16 -26.98 18.58
C THR A 239 10.65 -26.91 18.96
N THR A 240 11.28 -25.74 18.74
CA THR A 240 12.68 -25.50 19.10
C THR A 240 12.84 -25.25 20.60
N LEU A 241 11.91 -24.54 21.23
CA LEU A 241 11.90 -24.28 22.68
C LEU A 241 11.53 -25.51 23.53
N ARG A 242 10.77 -26.47 22.98
CA ARG A 242 10.43 -27.74 23.66
C ARG A 242 11.56 -28.78 23.68
N ARG A 243 12.70 -28.51 23.03
CA ARG A 243 13.90 -29.38 23.06
C ARG A 243 14.87 -29.05 24.21
N ARG A 244 14.37 -28.49 25.32
CA ARG A 244 15.11 -28.35 26.58
C ARG A 244 14.41 -29.09 27.70
#